data_AF-A0A8T3WVD9-F1
#
_entry.id   AF-A0A8T3WVD9-F1
#
_cell.length_a   1.000
_cell.length_b   1.000
_cell.length_c   1.000
_cell.angle_alpha   90.00
_cell.angle_beta   90.00
_cell.angle_gamma   90.00
#
_symmetry.space_group_name_H-M   'P 1'
#
loop_
_entity.id
_entity.type
_entity.pdbx_description
1 polymer ?
#
loop_
_entity_poly.entity_id
_entity_poly.type
_entity_poly.pdbx_seq_one_letter_code
_entity_poly.pdbx_strand_id
1 'polypeptide(L)'
;MLIPIQSETPKFKCSACGSCCSHIRGMIPKEDREFIKEFAFGKMPVVQLVPSEQMTFPLWDWEAKRFMEWQHEAKVDANIKPLRAIMDLKSNKAIILTYFMDSATDACPFLKNNKCSIYHTKRAYVCRLFPFNRSPFLNQEGTPLKHGMFGECGAMEHILPQVPEDFNKMVKFLNEAFPDSSFLNAVQNDIIIEWANKTIIDLIRKKVIKPAINYPYEFLLKRISSSDKVDFTDFLVECSYLTENEMRDSIRNFDSNIDAENKIKHFLN
;
A
#
# COMPACT_ATOMS: atom_id res chain seq x y z
N MET A 1 25.09 -15.26 40.33
CA MET A 1 25.02 -14.49 39.07
C MET A 1 23.91 -15.10 38.24
N LEU A 2 22.74 -14.46 38.20
CA LEU A 2 21.65 -14.86 37.31
C LEU A 2 22.02 -14.36 35.91
N ILE A 3 22.25 -15.29 34.99
CA ILE A 3 22.33 -14.98 33.56
C ILE A 3 20.96 -14.37 33.20
N PRO A 4 20.88 -13.14 32.70
CA PRO A 4 19.60 -12.61 32.25
C PRO A 4 19.18 -13.47 31.07
N ILE A 5 18.09 -14.22 31.24
CA ILE A 5 17.40 -14.87 30.13
C ILE A 5 17.10 -13.73 29.16
N GLN A 6 17.75 -13.71 27.99
CA GLN A 6 17.34 -12.84 26.90
C GLN A 6 15.87 -13.13 26.66
N SER A 7 15.00 -12.21 27.05
CA SER A 7 13.57 -12.34 26.81
C SER A 7 13.37 -12.53 25.31
N GLU A 8 12.77 -13.64 24.91
CA GLU A 8 12.48 -13.91 23.50
C GLU A 8 11.76 -12.72 22.88
N THR A 9 12.21 -12.28 21.69
CA THR A 9 11.55 -11.21 20.94
C THR A 9 10.06 -11.52 20.81
N PRO A 10 9.15 -10.64 21.28
CA PRO A 10 7.71 -10.87 21.22
C PRO A 10 7.28 -11.05 19.77
N LYS A 11 6.44 -12.06 19.51
CA LYS A 11 5.96 -12.36 18.16
C LYS A 11 4.54 -11.83 17.97
N PHE A 12 4.34 -11.11 16.87
CA PHE A 12 3.03 -10.72 16.40
C PHE A 12 2.18 -11.94 16.07
N LYS A 13 0.98 -11.96 16.64
CA LYS A 13 -0.05 -12.96 16.37
C LYS A 13 -1.40 -12.26 16.31
N CYS A 14 -1.97 -12.15 15.12
CA CYS A 14 -3.34 -11.65 14.99
C CYS A 14 -4.33 -12.68 15.55
N SER A 15 -5.26 -12.23 16.39
CA SER A 15 -6.37 -13.04 16.90
C SER A 15 -7.57 -13.10 15.95
N ALA A 16 -7.46 -12.48 14.77
CA ALA A 16 -8.55 -12.28 13.81
C ALA A 16 -9.81 -11.64 14.41
N CYS A 17 -9.67 -10.82 15.46
CA CYS A 17 -10.79 -10.21 16.19
C CYS A 17 -11.61 -9.19 15.40
N GLY A 18 -11.19 -8.82 14.18
CA GLY A 18 -11.95 -7.92 13.31
C GLY A 18 -11.97 -6.44 13.73
N SER A 19 -11.27 -6.04 14.80
CA SER A 19 -11.24 -4.64 15.26
C SER A 19 -10.73 -3.68 14.18
N CYS A 20 -9.70 -4.07 13.43
CA CYS A 20 -9.17 -3.28 12.31
C CYS A 20 -10.07 -3.30 11.06
N CYS A 21 -11.14 -4.10 11.08
CA CYS A 21 -12.06 -4.29 9.97
C CYS A 21 -13.37 -3.53 10.15
N SER A 22 -13.68 -2.98 11.33
CA SER A 22 -14.98 -2.34 11.56
C SER A 22 -15.07 -0.89 11.08
N HIS A 23 -13.93 -0.19 11.00
CA HIS A 23 -13.82 1.19 10.53
C HIS A 23 -12.57 1.32 9.66
N ILE A 24 -12.70 1.02 8.36
CA ILE A 24 -11.55 0.92 7.45
C ILE A 24 -11.22 2.23 6.74
N ARG A 25 -12.11 3.23 6.80
CA ARG A 25 -11.89 4.52 6.15
C ARG A 25 -11.14 5.52 7.02
N GLY A 26 -10.41 6.43 6.36
CA GLY A 26 -9.87 7.62 7.02
C GLY A 26 -8.76 7.34 8.03
N MET A 27 -8.20 6.13 8.05
CA MET A 27 -7.06 5.71 8.89
C MET A 27 -5.74 6.29 8.37
N ILE A 28 -5.71 7.61 8.16
CA ILE A 28 -4.59 8.36 7.62
C ILE A 28 -4.08 9.35 8.69
N PRO A 29 -2.78 9.37 9.00
CA PRO A 29 -2.18 10.36 9.88
C PRO A 29 -2.54 11.79 9.48
N LYS A 30 -2.59 12.71 10.46
CA LYS A 30 -2.98 14.11 10.21
C LYS A 30 -2.05 14.79 9.19
N GLU A 31 -0.73 14.61 9.34
CA GLU A 31 0.27 15.16 8.42
C GLU A 31 0.03 14.70 6.97
N ASP A 32 -0.19 13.39 6.78
CA ASP A 32 -0.43 12.81 5.47
C ASP A 32 -1.75 13.33 4.86
N ARG A 33 -2.78 13.54 5.69
CA ARG A 33 -4.05 14.18 5.24
C ARG A 33 -3.83 15.60 4.74
N GLU A 34 -3.03 16.40 5.44
CA GLU A 34 -2.72 17.77 5.04
C GLU A 34 -1.95 17.78 3.71
N PHE A 35 -0.94 16.92 3.55
CA PHE A 35 -0.20 16.76 2.30
C PHE A 35 -1.12 16.37 1.13
N ILE A 36 -1.99 15.37 1.32
CA ILE A 36 -2.93 14.94 0.28
C ILE A 36 -3.84 16.10 -0.13
N LYS A 37 -4.38 16.84 0.84
CA LYS A 37 -5.25 18.00 0.61
C LYS A 37 -4.54 19.12 -0.15
N GLU A 38 -3.28 19.35 0.14
CA GLU A 38 -2.53 20.44 -0.48
C GLU A 38 -2.02 20.11 -1.88
N PHE A 39 -1.55 18.88 -2.11
CA PHE A 39 -0.75 18.55 -3.30
C PHE A 39 -1.40 17.50 -4.22
N ALA A 40 -2.02 16.47 -3.66
CA ALA A 40 -2.50 15.33 -4.45
C ALA A 40 -3.76 15.66 -5.28
N PHE A 41 -4.39 16.82 -5.03
CA PHE A 41 -5.54 17.32 -5.78
C PHE A 41 -5.12 18.27 -6.90
N GLY A 42 -4.45 17.71 -7.91
CA GLY A 42 -4.18 18.38 -9.19
C GLY A 42 -2.87 19.17 -9.29
N LYS A 43 -2.05 19.23 -8.24
CA LYS A 43 -0.71 19.87 -8.28
C LYS A 43 0.43 18.90 -8.58
N MET A 44 0.17 17.60 -8.59
CA MET A 44 1.15 16.55 -8.87
C MET A 44 0.77 15.75 -10.12
N PRO A 45 1.73 15.04 -10.77
CA PRO A 45 1.44 14.15 -11.89
C PRO A 45 0.39 13.07 -11.56
N VAL A 46 0.44 12.57 -10.32
CA VAL A 46 -0.52 11.59 -9.80
C VAL A 46 -1.58 12.34 -9.00
N VAL A 47 -2.83 12.13 -9.40
CA VAL A 47 -4.02 12.78 -8.84
C VAL A 47 -4.75 11.81 -7.93
N GLN A 48 -5.07 12.24 -6.72
CA GLN A 48 -5.95 11.55 -5.80
C GLN A 48 -7.42 11.75 -6.23
N LEU A 49 -8.16 10.67 -6.46
CA LEU A 49 -9.50 10.71 -7.05
C LEU A 49 -10.63 10.79 -6.03
N VAL A 50 -10.35 10.47 -4.77
CA VAL A 50 -11.34 10.48 -3.69
C VAL A 50 -10.77 11.18 -2.45
N PRO A 51 -11.61 11.86 -1.64
CA PRO A 51 -11.19 12.46 -0.38
C PRO A 51 -10.55 11.44 0.56
N SER A 52 -9.59 11.88 1.38
CA SER A 52 -8.87 11.05 2.37
C SER A 52 -9.80 10.30 3.33
N GLU A 53 -10.94 10.89 3.65
CA GLU A 53 -11.97 10.39 4.54
C GLU A 53 -12.73 9.19 3.97
N GLN A 54 -12.67 8.97 2.65
CA GLN A 54 -13.28 7.82 1.98
C GLN A 54 -12.26 6.70 1.67
N MET A 55 -10.96 6.99 1.82
CA MET A 55 -9.90 6.05 1.47
C MET A 55 -9.87 4.89 2.45
N THR A 56 -9.81 3.68 1.91
CA THR A 56 -9.47 2.45 2.62
C THR A 56 -8.03 2.04 2.28
N PHE A 57 -7.70 0.75 2.44
CA PHE A 57 -6.44 0.20 1.97
C PHE A 57 -6.27 0.40 0.45
N PRO A 58 -5.14 1.00 0.01
CA PRO A 58 -4.81 1.05 -1.41
C PRO A 58 -4.45 -0.36 -1.90
N LEU A 59 -4.86 -0.66 -3.12
CA LEU A 59 -4.47 -1.86 -3.86
C LEU A 59 -3.74 -1.41 -5.12
N TRP A 60 -2.62 -2.06 -5.44
CA TRP A 60 -2.04 -1.96 -6.77
C TRP A 60 -3.00 -2.55 -7.81
N ASP A 61 -2.90 -2.14 -9.07
CA ASP A 61 -3.77 -2.60 -10.15
C ASP A 61 -3.77 -4.14 -10.31
N TRP A 62 -2.63 -4.81 -10.21
CA TRP A 62 -2.59 -6.28 -10.21
C TRP A 62 -3.22 -6.91 -8.95
N GLU A 63 -3.15 -6.25 -7.80
CA GLU A 63 -3.82 -6.70 -6.57
C GLU A 63 -5.34 -6.53 -6.70
N ALA A 64 -5.78 -5.41 -7.27
CA ALA A 64 -7.18 -5.13 -7.55
C ALA A 64 -7.80 -6.14 -8.53
N LYS A 65 -7.08 -6.50 -9.62
CA LYS A 65 -7.53 -7.55 -10.56
C LYS A 65 -7.75 -8.89 -9.86
N ARG A 66 -6.75 -9.35 -9.09
CA ARG A 66 -6.86 -10.61 -8.32
C ARG A 66 -7.98 -10.56 -7.28
N PHE A 67 -8.15 -9.41 -6.64
CA PHE A 67 -9.23 -9.20 -5.69
C PHE A 67 -10.60 -9.33 -6.38
N MET A 68 -10.78 -8.71 -7.55
CA MET A 68 -12.01 -8.80 -8.33
C MET A 68 -12.30 -10.22 -8.83
N GLU A 69 -11.28 -11.00 -9.19
CA GLU A 69 -11.45 -12.41 -9.53
C GLU A 69 -11.87 -13.23 -8.30
N TRP A 70 -11.18 -13.02 -7.18
CA TRP A 70 -11.38 -13.81 -5.96
C TRP A 70 -12.67 -13.48 -5.19
N GLN A 71 -13.19 -12.25 -5.26
CA GLN A 71 -14.41 -11.87 -4.53
C GLN A 71 -15.62 -12.73 -4.91
N HIS A 72 -15.69 -13.20 -6.16
CA HIS A 72 -16.73 -14.11 -6.65
C HIS A 72 -16.64 -15.47 -5.96
N GLU A 73 -15.44 -16.02 -5.83
CA GLU A 73 -15.20 -17.28 -5.09
C GLU A 73 -15.52 -17.11 -3.59
N ALA A 74 -15.16 -15.96 -3.02
CA ALA A 74 -15.38 -15.65 -1.62
C ALA A 74 -16.84 -15.31 -1.27
N LYS A 75 -17.70 -15.16 -2.29
CA LYS A 75 -19.08 -14.66 -2.17
C LYS A 75 -19.15 -13.36 -1.38
N VAL A 76 -18.26 -12.44 -1.74
CA VAL A 76 -18.17 -11.11 -1.17
C VAL A 76 -18.48 -10.12 -2.28
N ASP A 77 -19.38 -9.17 -2.00
CA ASP A 77 -19.68 -8.07 -2.90
C ASP A 77 -18.85 -6.86 -2.45
N ALA A 78 -17.68 -6.69 -3.05
CA ALA A 78 -16.76 -5.62 -2.72
C ALA A 78 -16.57 -4.71 -3.93
N ASN A 79 -16.90 -3.44 -3.75
CA ASN A 79 -16.75 -2.44 -4.80
C ASN A 79 -15.30 -1.95 -4.85
N ILE A 80 -14.63 -2.13 -5.98
CA ILE A 80 -13.28 -1.60 -6.18
C ILE A 80 -13.35 -0.38 -7.09
N LYS A 81 -12.77 0.73 -6.64
CA LYS A 81 -12.76 2.00 -7.38
C LYS A 81 -11.35 2.54 -7.57
N PRO A 82 -11.07 3.26 -8.66
CA PRO A 82 -9.82 3.99 -8.84
C PRO A 82 -9.56 4.95 -7.67
N LEU A 83 -8.35 4.90 -7.10
CA LEU A 83 -7.91 5.74 -6.00
C LEU A 83 -7.00 6.86 -6.49
N ARG A 84 -6.01 6.52 -7.31
CA ARG A 84 -5.01 7.45 -7.85
C ARG A 84 -4.84 7.21 -9.34
N ALA A 85 -4.73 8.29 -10.11
CA ALA A 85 -4.53 8.21 -11.55
C ALA A 85 -3.65 9.33 -12.08
N ILE A 86 -3.10 9.11 -13.27
CA ILE A 86 -2.41 10.12 -14.07
C ILE A 86 -3.31 10.45 -15.25
N MET A 87 -3.67 11.72 -15.41
CA MET A 87 -4.34 12.18 -16.63
C MET A 87 -3.29 12.53 -17.67
N ASP A 88 -3.11 11.68 -18.68
CA ASP A 88 -2.19 11.94 -19.79
C ASP A 88 -2.88 12.83 -20.85
N LEU A 89 -2.41 14.07 -20.97
CA LEU A 89 -2.92 15.04 -21.94
C LEU A 89 -2.54 14.71 -23.39
N LYS A 90 -1.54 13.84 -23.61
CA LYS A 90 -1.10 13.44 -24.95
C LYS A 90 -2.05 12.43 -25.58
N SER A 91 -2.37 11.35 -24.86
CA SER A 91 -3.31 10.31 -25.31
C SER A 91 -4.76 10.57 -24.90
N ASN A 92 -5.01 11.54 -24.01
CA ASN A 92 -6.28 11.75 -23.35
C ASN A 92 -6.79 10.52 -22.57
N LYS A 93 -5.87 9.68 -22.07
CA LYS A 93 -6.18 8.53 -21.22
C LYS A 93 -5.98 8.85 -19.74
N ALA A 94 -6.78 8.21 -18.89
CA ALA A 94 -6.54 8.12 -17.46
C ALA A 94 -5.80 6.82 -17.15
N ILE A 95 -4.56 6.95 -16.70
CA ILE A 95 -3.71 5.81 -16.30
C ILE A 95 -3.93 5.58 -14.81
N ILE A 96 -4.59 4.48 -14.44
CA ILE A 96 -4.98 4.19 -13.06
C ILE A 96 -3.81 3.51 -12.35
N LEU A 97 -3.31 4.14 -11.28
CA LEU A 97 -2.13 3.65 -10.55
C LEU A 97 -2.50 2.72 -9.40
N THR A 98 -3.52 3.10 -8.62
CA THR A 98 -4.00 2.29 -7.52
C THR A 98 -5.50 2.39 -7.40
N TYR A 99 -6.05 1.38 -6.77
CA TYR A 99 -7.46 1.21 -6.45
C TYR A 99 -7.67 1.22 -4.94
N PHE A 100 -8.91 1.26 -4.51
CA PHE A 100 -9.31 1.04 -3.13
C PHE A 100 -10.65 0.31 -3.06
N MET A 101 -10.95 -0.24 -1.89
CA MET A 101 -12.21 -0.90 -1.62
C MET A 101 -13.23 0.10 -1.09
N ASP A 102 -14.21 0.44 -1.92
CA ASP A 102 -15.30 1.33 -1.53
C ASP A 102 -16.39 0.56 -0.76
N SER A 103 -16.18 0.37 0.54
CA SER A 103 -17.16 -0.31 1.39
C SER A 103 -18.36 0.59 1.71
N ALA A 104 -19.56 0.12 1.40
CA ALA A 104 -20.81 0.83 1.71
C ALA A 104 -21.06 0.99 3.22
N THR A 105 -20.56 0.08 4.05
CA THR A 105 -20.86 0.02 5.49
C THR A 105 -19.72 0.52 6.38
N ASP A 106 -18.66 1.10 5.79
CA ASP A 106 -17.41 1.48 6.47
C ASP A 106 -16.65 0.31 7.15
N ALA A 107 -17.17 -0.90 7.03
CA ALA A 107 -16.57 -2.13 7.48
C ALA A 107 -15.96 -2.93 6.32
N CYS A 108 -14.92 -3.69 6.58
CA CYS A 108 -14.36 -4.65 5.64
C CYS A 108 -15.44 -5.69 5.27
N PRO A 109 -15.68 -5.97 3.98
CA PRO A 109 -16.60 -7.02 3.53
C PRO A 109 -16.24 -8.43 4.02
N PHE A 110 -15.02 -8.62 4.52
CA PHE A 110 -14.53 -9.88 5.12
C PHE A 110 -14.69 -9.93 6.64
N LEU A 111 -15.34 -8.93 7.26
CA LEU A 111 -15.74 -8.99 8.66
C LEU A 111 -16.99 -9.86 8.78
N LYS A 112 -16.84 -11.10 9.26
CA LYS A 112 -17.94 -12.05 9.45
C LYS A 112 -18.03 -12.43 10.92
N ASN A 113 -19.20 -12.26 11.54
CA ASN A 113 -19.42 -12.55 12.96
C ASN A 113 -18.36 -11.90 13.88
N ASN A 114 -18.02 -10.63 13.61
CA ASN A 114 -16.96 -9.89 14.30
C ASN A 114 -15.57 -10.54 14.23
N LYS A 115 -15.29 -11.31 13.17
CA LYS A 115 -13.97 -11.89 12.91
C LYS A 115 -13.51 -11.61 11.48
N CYS A 116 -12.20 -11.45 11.32
CA CYS A 116 -11.57 -11.35 10.00
C CYS A 116 -11.57 -12.75 9.36
N SER A 117 -12.29 -12.92 8.26
CA SER A 117 -12.40 -14.22 7.59
C SER A 117 -11.22 -14.56 6.68
N ILE A 118 -10.25 -13.65 6.52
CA ILE A 118 -9.20 -13.76 5.49
C ILE A 118 -7.78 -13.77 6.03
N TYR A 119 -7.60 -13.51 7.33
CA TYR A 119 -6.27 -13.33 7.91
C TYR A 119 -5.37 -14.56 7.65
N HIS A 120 -5.91 -15.78 7.78
CA HIS A 120 -5.18 -17.03 7.60
C HIS A 120 -5.20 -17.60 6.18
N THR A 121 -5.76 -16.89 5.20
CA THR A 121 -5.94 -17.43 3.84
C THR A 121 -5.32 -16.51 2.78
N LYS A 122 -5.91 -15.34 2.56
CA LYS A 122 -5.60 -14.44 1.44
C LYS A 122 -5.44 -12.98 1.89
N ARG A 123 -5.03 -12.76 3.14
CA ARG A 123 -4.78 -11.42 3.72
C ARG A 123 -4.01 -10.50 2.78
N ALA A 124 -2.95 -11.03 2.17
CA ALA A 124 -2.07 -10.28 1.27
C ALA A 124 -2.75 -9.74 -0.01
N TYR A 125 -3.99 -10.16 -0.31
CA TYR A 125 -4.76 -9.63 -1.44
C TYR A 125 -5.64 -8.43 -1.05
N VAL A 126 -5.80 -8.15 0.24
CA VAL A 126 -6.76 -7.13 0.74
C VAL A 126 -6.08 -6.14 1.67
N CYS A 127 -5.29 -6.62 2.62
CA CYS A 127 -4.66 -5.83 3.67
C CYS A 127 -3.22 -6.28 3.89
N ARG A 128 -2.46 -6.36 2.78
CA ARG A 128 -1.05 -6.80 2.74
C ARG A 128 -0.15 -6.11 3.78
N LEU A 129 -0.39 -4.82 4.03
CA LEU A 129 0.41 -4.00 4.94
C LEU A 129 0.09 -4.24 6.42
N PHE A 130 -1.10 -4.75 6.76
CA PHE A 130 -1.51 -4.88 8.17
C PHE A 130 -0.54 -5.76 8.98
N PRO A 131 -0.13 -5.36 10.20
CA PRO A 131 -0.62 -4.23 10.99
C PRO A 131 0.11 -2.91 10.76
N PHE A 132 1.04 -2.85 9.80
CA PHE A 132 1.69 -1.62 9.40
C PHE A 132 0.72 -0.72 8.62
N ASN A 133 0.83 0.60 8.80
CA ASN A 133 -0.06 1.57 8.13
C ASN A 133 0.65 2.82 7.59
N ARG A 134 1.98 2.95 7.74
CA ARG A 134 2.72 4.14 7.28
C ARG A 134 4.02 3.80 6.54
N SER A 135 4.05 4.02 5.23
CA SER A 135 5.25 3.97 4.38
C SER A 135 5.87 5.36 4.17
N PRO A 136 7.18 5.50 3.90
CA PRO A 136 8.18 4.44 3.84
C PRO A 136 8.77 4.08 5.22
N PHE A 137 9.10 2.80 5.42
CA PHE A 137 9.68 2.23 6.64
C PHE A 137 11.20 2.27 6.67
N LEU A 138 11.87 1.95 5.55
CA LEU A 138 13.34 1.85 5.51
C LEU A 138 14.06 3.08 4.92
N ASN A 139 13.33 4.05 4.38
CA ASN A 139 13.88 5.25 3.73
C ASN A 139 13.51 6.54 4.47
N GLN A 140 13.43 6.52 5.81
CA GLN A 140 13.19 7.74 6.59
C GLN A 140 14.53 8.45 6.88
N GLU A 141 14.75 9.61 6.28
CA GLU A 141 15.76 10.56 6.78
C GLU A 141 15.24 11.13 8.10
N GLY A 142 15.75 10.64 9.23
CA GLY A 142 15.38 11.13 10.57
C GLY A 142 15.22 10.03 11.62
N THR A 143 14.77 10.43 12.82
CA THR A 143 14.48 9.49 13.92
C THR A 143 13.23 8.68 13.56
N PRO A 144 13.26 7.34 13.63
CA PRO A 144 12.10 6.50 13.37
C PRO A 144 10.99 6.86 14.36
N LEU A 145 9.88 7.39 13.87
CA LEU A 145 8.72 7.62 14.72
C LEU A 145 8.05 6.27 14.97
N LYS A 146 8.47 5.57 16.04
CA LYS A 146 7.79 4.35 16.54
C LYS A 146 6.28 4.54 16.65
N HIS A 147 5.88 5.77 16.94
CA HIS A 147 4.49 6.20 17.02
C HIS A 147 3.97 6.52 15.61
N GLY A 148 3.05 5.69 15.12
CA GLY A 148 2.43 5.85 13.80
C GLY A 148 2.93 4.90 12.71
N MET A 149 3.80 3.92 13.03
CA MET A 149 4.16 2.84 12.10
C MET A 149 3.04 1.80 11.91
N PHE A 150 2.16 1.68 12.91
CA PHE A 150 1.15 0.63 13.01
C PHE A 150 -0.25 1.21 13.07
N GLY A 151 -1.20 0.50 12.46
CA GLY A 151 -2.62 0.74 12.61
C GLY A 151 -3.14 0.27 13.96
N GLU A 152 -4.42 0.53 14.22
CA GLU A 152 -5.08 0.07 15.44
C GLU A 152 -5.15 -1.46 15.49
N CYS A 153 -4.36 -2.06 16.38
CA CYS A 153 -4.36 -3.49 16.63
C CYS A 153 -3.90 -3.77 18.07
N GLY A 154 -4.78 -4.37 18.90
CA GLY A 154 -4.44 -4.71 20.29
C GLY A 154 -3.26 -5.67 20.43
N ALA A 155 -2.95 -6.48 19.41
CA ALA A 155 -1.76 -7.34 19.43
C ALA A 155 -0.45 -6.56 19.44
N MET A 156 -0.49 -5.26 19.13
CA MET A 156 0.67 -4.36 19.17
C MET A 156 1.02 -3.89 20.59
N GLU A 157 0.12 -4.01 21.57
CA GLU A 157 0.33 -3.55 22.95
C GLU A 157 1.58 -4.16 23.61
N HIS A 158 1.90 -5.41 23.27
CA HIS A 158 3.07 -6.11 23.81
C HIS A 158 4.35 -5.94 22.97
N ILE A 159 4.21 -5.45 21.72
CA ILE A 159 5.33 -5.32 20.76
C ILE A 159 5.85 -3.88 20.76
N LEU A 160 4.96 -2.89 20.66
CA LEU A 160 5.30 -1.47 20.58
C LEU A 160 6.29 -1.01 21.66
N PRO A 161 6.13 -1.37 22.96
CA PRO A 161 7.05 -0.93 23.99
C PRO A 161 8.47 -1.51 23.86
N GLN A 162 8.63 -2.60 23.10
CA GLN A 162 9.90 -3.32 22.95
C GLN A 162 10.65 -2.95 21.68
N VAL A 163 10.05 -2.16 20.78
CA VAL A 163 10.70 -1.70 19.55
C VAL A 163 11.92 -0.85 19.94
N PRO A 164 13.14 -1.15 19.47
CA PRO A 164 14.35 -0.35 19.72
C PRO A 164 14.30 1.05 19.09
N GLU A 165 14.94 2.05 19.72
CA GLU A 165 15.10 3.40 19.11
C GLU A 165 16.17 3.43 18.00
N ASP A 166 17.20 2.60 18.14
CA ASP A 166 18.25 2.47 17.13
C ASP A 166 17.68 1.82 15.87
N PHE A 167 17.90 2.45 14.72
CA PHE A 167 17.29 2.05 13.45
C PHE A 167 17.68 0.63 13.03
N ASN A 168 18.96 0.26 13.10
CA ASN A 168 19.40 -1.08 12.70
C ASN A 168 18.84 -2.16 13.62
N LYS A 169 18.87 -1.92 14.94
CA LYS A 169 18.23 -2.81 15.93
C LYS A 169 16.72 -2.89 15.74
N MET A 170 16.07 -1.79 15.38
CA MET A 170 14.64 -1.75 15.07
C MET A 170 14.30 -2.64 13.87
N VAL A 171 15.04 -2.52 12.76
CA VAL A 171 14.83 -3.36 11.58
C VAL A 171 14.99 -4.84 11.92
N LYS A 172 16.04 -5.21 12.67
CA LYS A 172 16.24 -6.58 13.14
C LYS A 172 15.10 -7.06 14.03
N PHE A 173 14.70 -6.24 15.01
CA PHE A 173 13.58 -6.54 15.91
C PHE A 173 12.27 -6.75 15.13
N LEU A 174 11.93 -5.87 14.19
CA LEU A 174 10.70 -5.98 13.40
C LEU A 174 10.72 -7.21 12.48
N ASN A 175 11.87 -7.53 11.88
CA ASN A 175 12.01 -8.76 11.09
C ASN A 175 11.76 -10.02 11.95
N GLU A 176 12.24 -10.03 13.20
CA GLU A 176 12.01 -11.12 14.13
C GLU A 176 10.57 -11.14 14.69
N ALA A 177 10.01 -9.97 15.03
CA ALA A 177 8.72 -9.84 15.68
C ALA A 177 7.54 -10.17 14.76
N PHE A 178 7.71 -10.07 13.44
CA PHE A 178 6.64 -10.29 12.45
C PHE A 178 6.92 -11.51 11.54
N PRO A 179 6.81 -12.74 12.06
CA PRO A 179 7.10 -13.96 11.29
C PRO A 179 6.07 -14.27 10.19
N ASP A 180 4.95 -13.55 10.13
CA ASP A 180 3.87 -13.71 9.15
C ASP A 180 4.07 -12.86 7.87
N SER A 181 5.31 -12.45 7.61
CA SER A 181 5.74 -11.59 6.49
C SER A 181 5.15 -10.19 6.48
N SER A 182 4.45 -9.74 7.55
CA SER A 182 3.86 -8.38 7.57
C SER A 182 4.91 -7.28 7.40
N PHE A 183 6.09 -7.44 8.03
CA PHE A 183 7.18 -6.48 7.90
C PHE A 183 7.78 -6.49 6.49
N LEU A 184 8.01 -7.68 5.92
CA LEU A 184 8.49 -7.83 4.55
C LEU A 184 7.55 -7.16 3.54
N ASN A 185 6.25 -7.39 3.68
CA ASN A 185 5.22 -6.75 2.86
C ASN A 185 5.26 -5.21 2.95
N ALA A 186 5.45 -4.68 4.16
CA ALA A 186 5.56 -3.24 4.38
C ALA A 186 6.77 -2.65 3.64
N VAL A 187 7.94 -3.29 3.76
CA VAL A 187 9.17 -2.88 3.06
C VAL A 187 9.01 -3.03 1.54
N GLN A 188 8.40 -4.12 1.07
CA GLN A 188 8.17 -4.34 -0.36
C GLN A 188 7.26 -3.28 -0.95
N ASN A 189 6.24 -2.84 -0.23
CA ASN A 189 5.36 -1.76 -0.66
C ASN A 189 6.12 -0.43 -0.84
N ASP A 190 7.08 -0.11 0.02
CA ASP A 190 7.93 1.06 -0.16
C ASP A 190 8.72 0.99 -1.47
N ILE A 191 9.27 -0.20 -1.77
CA ILE A 191 10.03 -0.46 -2.98
C ILE A 191 9.13 -0.30 -4.22
N ILE A 192 7.89 -0.78 -4.16
CA ILE A 192 6.90 -0.62 -5.24
C ILE A 192 6.54 0.86 -5.42
N ILE A 193 6.31 1.61 -4.34
CA ILE A 193 6.06 3.07 -4.41
C ILE A 193 7.25 3.78 -5.08
N GLU A 194 8.47 3.45 -4.67
CA GLU A 194 9.69 4.03 -5.23
C GLU A 194 9.84 3.68 -6.72
N TRP A 195 9.60 2.42 -7.09
CA TRP A 195 9.59 1.95 -8.47
C TRP A 195 8.56 2.69 -9.32
N ALA A 196 7.32 2.82 -8.83
CA ALA A 196 6.25 3.51 -9.54
C ALA A 196 6.60 4.99 -9.77
N ASN A 197 7.08 5.68 -8.74
CA ASN A 197 7.49 7.08 -8.82
C ASN A 197 8.63 7.29 -9.83
N LYS A 198 9.70 6.46 -9.76
CA LYS A 198 10.81 6.52 -10.71
C LYS A 198 10.35 6.26 -12.14
N THR A 199 9.46 5.29 -12.33
CA THR A 199 8.90 4.95 -13.64
C THR A 199 8.08 6.10 -14.21
N ILE A 200 7.21 6.72 -13.41
CA ILE A 200 6.42 7.89 -13.82
C ILE A 200 7.34 9.04 -14.23
N ILE A 201 8.38 9.33 -13.44
CA ILE A 201 9.35 10.38 -13.77
C ILE A 201 10.05 10.06 -15.09
N ASP A 202 10.47 8.81 -15.30
CA ASP A 202 11.14 8.41 -16.54
C ASP A 202 10.23 8.52 -17.76
N LEU A 203 8.97 8.09 -17.66
CA LEU A 203 7.96 8.26 -18.71
C LEU A 203 7.75 9.73 -19.08
N ILE A 204 7.73 10.64 -18.10
CA ILE A 204 7.63 12.09 -18.32
C ILE A 204 8.89 12.60 -19.03
N ARG A 205 10.09 12.23 -18.54
CA ARG A 205 11.37 12.66 -19.11
C ARG A 205 11.55 12.20 -20.55
N LYS A 206 11.15 10.96 -20.86
CA LYS A 206 11.13 10.38 -22.20
C LYS A 206 9.97 10.89 -23.08
N LYS A 207 9.11 11.77 -22.55
CA LYS A 207 7.92 12.33 -23.23
C LYS A 207 6.94 11.26 -23.73
N VAL A 208 6.90 10.12 -23.05
CA VAL A 208 5.92 9.05 -23.29
C VAL A 208 4.53 9.57 -22.88
N ILE A 209 4.45 10.17 -21.68
CA ILE A 209 3.24 10.81 -21.14
C ILE A 209 3.43 12.32 -20.94
N LYS A 210 2.32 13.06 -20.91
CA LYS A 210 2.23 14.47 -20.53
C LYS A 210 1.15 14.64 -19.44
N PRO A 211 1.50 14.50 -18.15
CA PRO A 211 0.55 14.59 -17.06
C PRO A 211 -0.10 15.98 -16.94
N ALA A 212 -1.36 16.01 -16.53
CA ALA A 212 -2.07 17.24 -16.21
C ALA A 212 -1.68 17.75 -14.80
N ILE A 213 -0.66 18.63 -14.75
CA ILE A 213 -0.13 19.23 -13.51
C ILE A 213 -0.64 20.67 -13.38
N ASN A 214 -0.99 21.09 -12.16
CA ASN A 214 -1.59 22.39 -11.83
C ASN A 214 -2.94 22.65 -12.54
N TYR A 215 -3.74 21.59 -12.72
CA TYR A 215 -5.09 21.69 -13.26
C TYR A 215 -6.12 21.82 -12.13
N PRO A 216 -7.25 22.55 -12.35
CA PRO A 216 -8.34 22.58 -11.38
C PRO A 216 -8.86 21.17 -11.08
N TYR A 217 -8.96 20.83 -9.80
CA TYR A 217 -9.24 19.47 -9.35
C TYR A 217 -10.58 18.92 -9.88
N GLU A 218 -11.66 19.71 -9.78
CA GLU A 218 -12.99 19.32 -10.29
C GLU A 218 -12.97 19.03 -11.80
N PHE A 219 -12.17 19.78 -12.55
CA PHE A 219 -12.02 19.56 -13.99
C PHE A 219 -11.24 18.27 -14.27
N LEU A 220 -10.18 17.99 -13.49
CA LEU A 220 -9.44 16.72 -13.57
C LEU A 220 -10.35 15.53 -13.27
N LEU A 221 -11.15 15.58 -12.21
CA LEU A 221 -12.09 14.53 -11.86
C LEU A 221 -13.06 14.24 -13.00
N LYS A 222 -13.68 15.30 -13.54
CA LYS A 222 -14.59 15.16 -14.69
C LYS A 222 -13.87 14.54 -15.90
N ARG A 223 -12.67 15.02 -16.23
CA ARG A 223 -11.92 14.53 -17.38
C ARG A 223 -11.53 13.06 -17.23
N ILE A 224 -10.97 12.68 -16.09
CA ILE A 224 -10.58 11.30 -15.75
C ILE A 224 -11.81 10.37 -15.77
N SER A 225 -12.95 10.84 -15.26
CA SER A 225 -14.18 10.04 -15.29
C SER A 225 -14.65 9.75 -16.73
N SER A 226 -14.50 10.72 -17.64
CA SER A 226 -14.95 10.65 -19.03
C SER A 226 -13.94 10.06 -20.02
N SER A 227 -12.67 9.93 -19.65
CA SER A 227 -11.63 9.39 -20.52
C SER A 227 -11.60 7.87 -20.52
N ASP A 228 -11.01 7.31 -21.58
CA ASP A 228 -10.55 5.93 -21.60
C ASP A 228 -9.59 5.68 -20.43
N LYS A 229 -9.70 4.50 -19.82
CA LYS A 229 -8.93 4.13 -18.63
C LYS A 229 -8.05 2.94 -18.97
N VAL A 230 -6.84 2.95 -18.44
CA VAL A 230 -5.87 1.87 -18.57
C VAL A 230 -5.15 1.71 -17.25
N ASP A 231 -4.93 0.48 -16.82
CA ASP A 231 -4.16 0.18 -15.62
C ASP A 231 -2.69 0.55 -15.84
N PHE A 232 -1.99 0.95 -14.78
CA PHE A 232 -0.60 1.40 -14.89
C PHE A 232 0.30 0.32 -15.47
N THR A 233 0.19 -0.94 -15.01
CA THR A 233 0.98 -2.05 -15.56
C THR A 233 0.65 -2.32 -17.02
N ASP A 234 -0.63 -2.24 -17.38
CA ASP A 234 -1.07 -2.48 -18.76
C ASP A 234 -0.59 -1.35 -19.67
N PHE A 235 -0.60 -0.10 -19.19
CA PHE A 235 -0.08 1.05 -19.89
C PHE A 235 1.42 0.92 -20.18
N LEU A 236 2.20 0.42 -19.21
CA LEU A 236 3.64 0.19 -19.40
C LEU A 236 3.91 -0.82 -20.51
N VAL A 237 3.05 -1.83 -20.67
CA VAL A 237 3.09 -2.77 -21.80
C VAL A 237 2.63 -2.11 -23.10
N GLU A 238 1.47 -1.42 -23.08
CA GLU A 238 0.88 -0.75 -24.24
C GLU A 238 1.86 0.25 -24.88
N CYS A 239 2.57 1.01 -24.06
CA CYS A 239 3.55 2.00 -24.51
C CYS A 239 4.95 1.41 -24.79
N SER A 240 5.10 0.09 -24.74
CA SER A 240 6.37 -0.63 -24.95
C SER A 240 7.50 -0.20 -23.99
N TYR A 241 7.14 0.26 -22.78
CA TYR A 241 8.11 0.56 -21.73
C TYR A 241 8.64 -0.73 -21.09
N LEU A 242 7.77 -1.73 -20.96
CA LEU A 242 8.10 -3.11 -20.57
C LEU A 242 7.41 -4.08 -21.53
N THR A 243 8.02 -5.23 -21.76
CA THR A 243 7.34 -6.36 -22.40
C THR A 243 6.37 -7.04 -21.42
N GLU A 244 5.42 -7.83 -21.93
CA GLU A 244 4.51 -8.62 -21.08
C GLU A 244 5.27 -9.55 -20.11
N ASN A 245 6.39 -10.13 -20.55
CA ASN A 245 7.20 -11.02 -19.74
C ASN A 245 7.91 -10.25 -18.61
N GLU A 246 8.52 -9.10 -18.91
CA GLU A 246 9.17 -8.27 -17.89
C GLU A 246 8.16 -7.74 -16.87
N MET A 247 6.95 -7.39 -17.30
CA MET A 247 5.88 -6.99 -16.40
C MET A 247 5.46 -8.13 -15.47
N ARG A 248 5.26 -9.33 -16.03
CA ARG A 248 4.91 -10.53 -15.26
C ARG A 248 5.99 -10.89 -14.24
N ASP A 249 7.25 -10.79 -14.63
CA ASP A 249 8.39 -11.05 -13.74
C ASP A 249 8.48 -10.00 -12.63
N SER A 250 8.22 -8.73 -12.95
CA SER A 250 8.17 -7.64 -11.95
C SER A 250 7.08 -7.90 -10.90
N ILE A 251 5.85 -8.22 -11.33
CA ILE A 251 4.75 -8.55 -10.41
C ILE A 251 5.08 -9.78 -9.56
N ARG A 252 5.68 -10.82 -10.15
CA ARG A 252 6.11 -12.00 -9.38
C ARG A 252 7.13 -11.64 -8.30
N ASN A 253 8.07 -10.74 -8.59
CA ASN A 253 9.06 -10.28 -7.61
C ASN A 253 8.41 -9.42 -6.51
N PHE A 254 7.44 -8.59 -6.87
CA PHE A 254 6.64 -7.83 -5.90
C PHE A 254 5.82 -8.72 -4.97
N ASP A 255 5.38 -9.88 -5.43
CA ASP A 255 4.65 -10.86 -4.61
C ASP A 255 5.54 -11.72 -3.73
N SER A 256 6.77 -12.02 -4.17
CA SER A 256 7.70 -12.85 -3.42
C SER A 256 8.46 -12.10 -2.32
N ASN A 257 8.31 -10.77 -2.25
CA ASN A 257 9.05 -9.90 -1.32
C ASN A 257 10.58 -10.01 -1.44
N ILE A 258 11.11 -10.48 -2.58
CA ILE A 258 12.54 -10.77 -2.73
C ILE A 258 13.42 -9.52 -2.56
N ASP A 259 12.94 -8.37 -3.03
CA ASP A 259 13.67 -7.11 -2.89
C ASP A 259 13.68 -6.63 -1.44
N ALA A 260 12.56 -6.80 -0.73
CA ALA A 260 12.48 -6.52 0.70
C ALA A 260 13.42 -7.41 1.52
N GLU A 261 13.48 -8.72 1.21
CA GLU A 261 14.42 -9.64 1.86
C GLU A 261 15.87 -9.20 1.65
N ASN A 262 16.24 -8.87 0.42
CA ASN A 262 17.59 -8.40 0.09
C ASN A 262 17.91 -7.09 0.80
N LYS A 263 16.97 -6.15 0.85
CA LYS A 263 17.14 -4.88 1.55
C LYS A 263 17.32 -5.07 3.06
N ILE A 264 16.55 -5.97 3.68
CA ILE A 264 16.62 -6.27 5.12
C ILE A 264 17.92 -6.98 5.48
N LYS A 265 18.44 -7.89 4.63
CA LYS A 265 19.70 -8.61 4.88
C LYS A 265 20.87 -7.67 5.18
N HIS A 266 20.91 -6.49 4.57
CA HIS A 266 21.94 -5.48 4.86
C HIS A 266 21.94 -4.99 6.31
N PHE A 267 20.82 -5.08 7.02
CA PHE A 267 20.68 -4.67 8.42
C PHE A 267 20.84 -5.84 9.41
N LEU A 268 20.89 -7.08 8.92
CA LEU A 268 21.04 -8.28 9.74
C LEU A 268 22.51 -8.69 9.93
N ASN A 269 23.40 -8.15 9.10
CA ASN A 269 24.83 -8.41 9.10
C ASN A 269 25.61 -7.43 9.99
#